data_AF-A0A1V9XG54-F1
#
_entry.id   AF-A0A1V9XG54-F1
#
_cell.length_a   1.000
_cell.length_b   1.000
_cell.length_c   1.000
_cell.angle_alpha   90.00
_cell.angle_beta   90.00
_cell.angle_gamma   90.00
#
_symmetry.space_group_name_H-M   'P 1'
#
loop_
_entity.id
_entity.type
_entity.pdbx_description
1 polymer ?
#
loop_
_entity_poly.entity_id
_entity_poly.type
_entity_poly.pdbx_seq_one_letter_code
_entity_poly.pdbx_strand_id
1 'polypeptide(L)'
;DEVLYTRDCLSNIEAFRHDIPADTYEGCRSAAEAPKLAVYVENNIKEWELKRDYYDKVDYCFCEFWHWCNAASTAQWSMSLATALFGLLWLNQRV
;
A
#
# COMPACT_ATOMS: atom_id res chain seq x y z
N ASP A 1 7.86 -16.03 -17.48
CA ASP A 1 6.97 -15.72 -16.34
C ASP A 1 6.90 -14.22 -16.17
N GLU A 2 5.70 -13.67 -16.14
CA GLU A 2 5.47 -12.24 -15.91
C GLU A 2 5.37 -12.00 -14.40
N VAL A 3 6.14 -11.05 -13.88
CA VAL A 3 6.17 -10.72 -12.45
C VAL A 3 5.55 -9.34 -12.24
N LEU A 4 4.46 -9.28 -11.47
CA LEU A 4 3.80 -8.04 -11.11
C LEU A 4 4.30 -7.54 -9.75
N TYR A 5 4.73 -6.29 -9.70
CA TYR A 5 5.14 -5.63 -8.46
C TYR A 5 4.13 -4.54 -8.09
N THR A 6 3.49 -4.69 -6.93
CA THR A 6 2.61 -3.67 -6.35
C THR A 6 3.24 -3.15 -5.08
N ARG A 7 3.36 -1.82 -4.97
CA ARG A 7 3.89 -1.16 -3.77
C ARG A 7 2.81 -0.32 -3.14
N ASP A 8 2.43 -0.67 -1.91
CA ASP A 8 1.37 0.00 -1.16
C ASP A 8 1.61 -0.13 0.34
N CYS A 9 0.90 0.67 1.14
CA CYS A 9 0.93 0.58 2.59
C CYS A 9 0.28 -0.74 3.06
N LEU A 10 0.89 -1.40 4.06
CA LEU A 10 0.35 -2.67 4.56
C LEU A 10 -1.09 -2.53 5.07
N SER A 11 -1.41 -1.40 5.70
CA SER A 11 -2.75 -1.07 6.19
C SER A 11 -3.82 -1.00 5.09
N ASN A 12 -3.43 -0.71 3.84
CA ASN A 12 -4.38 -0.75 2.73
C ASN A 12 -4.62 -2.19 2.24
N ILE A 13 -3.60 -3.05 2.37
CA ILE A 13 -3.62 -4.43 1.89
C ILE A 13 -4.29 -5.36 2.91
N GLU A 14 -4.08 -5.14 4.22
CA GLU A 14 -4.59 -5.99 5.31
C GLU A 14 -6.12 -6.12 5.32
N ALA A 15 -6.82 -5.11 4.79
CA ALA A 15 -8.28 -5.12 4.68
C ALA A 15 -8.79 -6.18 3.68
N PHE A 16 -7.97 -6.57 2.70
CA PHE A 16 -8.39 -7.43 1.59
C PHE A 16 -7.63 -8.75 1.50
N ARG A 17 -6.50 -8.86 2.19
CA ARG A 17 -5.59 -10.01 2.13
C ARG A 17 -5.46 -10.66 3.49
N HIS A 18 -5.69 -11.97 3.52
CA HIS A 18 -5.57 -12.81 4.72
C HIS A 18 -4.35 -13.72 4.69
N ASP A 19 -3.59 -13.70 3.59
CA ASP A 19 -2.38 -14.47 3.33
C ASP A 19 -1.10 -13.65 3.63
N ILE A 20 -1.24 -12.52 4.32
CA ILE A 20 -0.09 -11.72 4.77
C ILE A 20 0.64 -12.52 5.87
N PRO A 21 1.97 -12.70 5.76
CA PRO A 21 2.72 -13.40 6.79
C PRO A 21 2.73 -12.63 8.11
N ALA A 22 2.71 -13.37 9.23
CA ALA A 22 2.77 -12.77 10.56
C ALA A 22 4.13 -12.11 10.86
N ASP A 23 5.19 -12.59 10.22
CA ASP A 23 6.52 -11.98 10.26
C ASP A 23 6.56 -10.79 9.29
N THR A 24 6.52 -9.57 9.85
CA THR A 24 6.56 -8.30 9.13
C THR A 24 7.89 -7.56 9.29
N TYR A 25 8.96 -8.27 9.69
CA TYR A 25 10.33 -7.74 9.69
C TYR A 25 10.84 -7.58 8.25
N GLU A 26 11.88 -6.77 8.09
CA GLU A 26 12.49 -6.49 6.80
C GLU A 26 12.85 -7.73 5.99
N GLY A 27 12.59 -7.64 4.69
CA GLY A 27 12.87 -8.68 3.71
C GLY A 27 11.62 -9.30 3.11
N CYS A 28 11.84 -10.27 2.22
CA CYS A 28 10.77 -10.94 1.48
C CYS A 28 10.42 -12.30 2.09
N ARG A 29 9.12 -12.59 2.16
CA ARG A 29 8.54 -13.82 2.68
C ARG A 29 7.43 -14.28 1.74
N SER A 30 7.30 -15.59 1.54
CA SER A 30 6.14 -16.14 0.84
C SER A 30 4.86 -15.81 1.59
N ALA A 31 3.75 -15.65 0.85
CA ALA A 31 2.42 -15.55 1.44
C ALA A 31 2.13 -16.72 2.39
N ALA A 32 1.46 -16.43 3.50
CA ALA A 32 1.05 -17.42 4.48
C ALA A 32 -0.13 -18.25 3.95
N GLU A 33 -0.17 -19.52 4.32
CA GLU A 33 -1.34 -20.36 4.01
C GLU A 33 -2.58 -19.83 4.75
N ALA A 34 -3.68 -19.67 4.02
CA ALA A 34 -4.98 -19.28 4.56
C ALA A 34 -5.94 -20.50 4.60
N PRO A 35 -5.75 -21.48 5.51
CA PRO A 35 -6.47 -22.74 5.49
C PRO A 35 -7.97 -22.60 5.74
N LYS A 36 -8.42 -21.45 6.27
CA LYS A 36 -9.84 -21.15 6.51
C LYS A 36 -10.54 -20.49 5.32
N LEU A 37 -9.81 -20.16 4.26
CA LEU A 37 -10.37 -19.52 3.07
C LEU A 37 -11.27 -20.51 2.32
N ALA A 38 -12.52 -20.12 2.08
CA ALA A 38 -13.50 -20.87 1.28
C ALA A 38 -13.83 -22.31 1.75
N VAL A 39 -13.58 -22.68 3.02
CA VAL A 39 -13.75 -24.06 3.51
C VAL A 39 -15.22 -24.49 3.65
N TYR A 40 -16.14 -23.54 3.84
CA TYR A 40 -17.55 -23.82 4.17
C TYR A 40 -18.56 -23.08 3.28
N VAL A 41 -18.15 -22.73 2.06
CA VAL A 41 -19.01 -22.04 1.10
C VAL A 41 -19.14 -22.91 -0.14
N GLU A 42 -20.36 -23.04 -0.66
CA GLU A 42 -20.62 -23.70 -1.95
C GLU A 42 -19.93 -22.90 -3.06
N ASN A 43 -18.79 -23.39 -3.53
CA ASN A 43 -17.92 -22.70 -4.49
C ASN A 43 -18.25 -23.06 -5.95
N ASN A 44 -19.51 -23.39 -6.26
CA ASN A 44 -19.94 -23.77 -7.61
C ASN A 44 -20.32 -22.56 -8.50
N ILE A 45 -20.55 -21.39 -7.89
CA ILE A 45 -20.82 -20.12 -8.55
C ILE A 45 -19.48 -19.47 -8.92
N LYS A 46 -19.22 -19.31 -10.23
CA LYS A 46 -17.93 -18.81 -10.74
C LYS A 46 -17.67 -17.35 -10.39
N GLU A 47 -18.74 -16.59 -10.16
CA GLU A 47 -18.72 -15.16 -9.84
C GLU A 47 -18.20 -14.86 -8.43
N TRP A 48 -18.13 -15.88 -7.56
CA TRP A 48 -17.57 -15.77 -6.22
C TRP A 48 -16.16 -16.34 -6.19
N GLU A 49 -15.16 -15.55 -6.62
CA GLU A 49 -13.74 -15.90 -6.52
C GLU A 49 -13.24 -15.86 -5.07
N LEU A 50 -13.63 -16.86 -4.27
CA LEU A 50 -13.30 -16.93 -2.85
C LEU A 50 -11.82 -17.30 -2.62
N LYS A 51 -11.21 -18.09 -3.52
CA LYS A 51 -9.84 -18.60 -3.38
C LYS A 51 -8.74 -17.68 -3.94
N ARG A 52 -9.08 -16.61 -4.66
CA ARG A 52 -8.15 -15.60 -5.21
C ARG A 52 -6.88 -16.22 -5.84
N ASP A 53 -7.07 -17.20 -6.71
CA ASP A 53 -6.06 -18.01 -7.40
C ASP A 53 -5.48 -17.35 -8.66
N TYR A 54 -5.49 -16.01 -8.69
CA TYR A 54 -5.00 -15.23 -9.82
C TYR A 54 -3.47 -15.33 -10.01
N TYR A 55 -2.71 -15.59 -8.95
CA TYR A 55 -1.25 -15.67 -8.97
C TYR A 55 -0.78 -17.06 -8.51
N ASP A 56 0.18 -17.65 -9.24
CA ASP A 56 0.80 -18.93 -8.85
C ASP A 56 1.65 -18.80 -7.58
N LYS A 57 2.29 -17.64 -7.38
CA LYS A 57 3.13 -17.35 -6.22
C LYS A 57 3.01 -15.88 -5.84
N VAL A 58 2.87 -15.63 -4.54
CA VAL A 58 2.86 -14.28 -3.96
C VAL A 58 3.93 -14.20 -2.88
N ASP A 59 4.78 -13.18 -2.97
CA ASP A 59 5.79 -12.85 -1.97
C ASP A 59 5.51 -11.43 -1.43
N TYR A 60 5.59 -11.27 -0.11
CA TYR A 60 5.49 -10.00 0.59
C TYR A 60 6.88 -9.52 0.99
N CYS A 61 7.24 -8.29 0.61
CA CYS A 61 8.51 -7.67 0.99
C CYS A 61 8.26 -6.47 1.90
N PHE A 62 8.71 -6.54 3.15
CA PHE A 62 8.57 -5.46 4.11
C PHE A 62 9.82 -4.58 4.14
N CYS A 63 9.60 -3.27 4.29
CA CYS A 63 10.64 -2.26 4.47
C CYS A 63 10.72 -1.82 5.94
N GLU A 64 11.87 -1.26 6.35
CA GLU A 64 12.19 -0.81 7.71
C GLU A 64 11.08 0.01 8.39
N PHE A 65 10.36 0.84 7.62
CA PHE A 65 9.33 1.75 8.14
C PHE A 65 7.95 1.56 7.49
N TRP A 66 7.56 0.31 7.17
CA TRP A 66 6.26 0.05 6.54
C TRP A 66 5.07 0.62 7.35
N HIS A 67 5.16 0.62 8.68
CA HIS A 67 4.11 1.07 9.59
C HIS A 67 3.89 2.60 9.60
N TRP A 68 4.85 3.38 9.10
CA TRP A 68 4.72 4.85 8.94
C TRP A 68 4.13 5.26 7.59
N CYS A 69 3.79 4.31 6.74
CA CYS A 69 3.29 4.59 5.39
C CYS A 69 2.03 5.47 5.39
N ASN A 70 1.13 5.33 6.39
CA ASN A 70 -0.06 6.19 6.52
C ASN A 70 0.23 7.61 7.02
N ALA A 71 1.40 7.84 7.63
CA ALA A 71 1.79 9.13 8.19
C ALA A 71 2.56 10.00 7.17
N ALA A 72 2.83 9.47 5.97
CA ALA A 72 3.41 10.21 4.87
C ALA A 72 2.39 11.22 4.33
N SER A 73 2.25 12.36 5.02
CA SER A 73 1.54 13.50 4.47
C SER A 73 2.30 13.99 3.25
N THR A 74 1.63 14.08 2.10
CA THR A 74 2.12 14.91 1.01
C THR A 74 2.21 16.32 1.58
N ALA A 75 3.42 16.90 1.65
CA ALA A 75 3.56 18.30 2.00
C ALA A 75 2.75 19.12 1.00
N GLN A 76 1.53 19.51 1.38
CA GLN A 76 0.73 20.45 0.62
C GLN A 76 1.33 21.81 0.88
N TRP A 77 2.34 22.17 0.07
CA TRP A 77 2.87 23.53 0.06
C TRP A 77 1.70 24.45 -0.29
N SER A 78 1.26 25.25 0.68
CA SER A 78 0.23 26.24 0.46
C SER A 78 0.75 27.23 -0.59
N MET A 79 0.23 27.11 -1.82
CA MET A 79 0.59 27.97 -2.95
C MET A 79 0.44 29.45 -2.60
N SER A 80 -0.51 29.76 -1.71
CA SER A 80 -0.79 31.10 -1.19
C SER A 80 0.36 31.69 -0.38
N LEU A 81 1.10 30.86 0.39
CA LEU A 81 2.27 31.34 1.14
C LEU A 81 3.46 31.62 0.21
N ALA A 82 3.63 30.79 -0.83
CA ALA A 82 4.68 31.00 -1.81
C ALA A 82 4.46 32.31 -2.59
N THR A 83 3.24 32.57 -3.08
CA THR A 83 2.94 33.80 -3.82
C THR A 83 2.99 35.05 -2.94
N ALA A 84 2.60 34.96 -1.66
CA ALA A 84 2.73 36.07 -0.72
C ALA A 84 4.19 36.43 -0.43
N LEU A 85 5.06 35.43 -0.25
CA LEU A 85 6.51 35.66 -0.05
C LEU A 85 7.16 36.28 -1.30
N PHE A 86 6.82 35.80 -2.49
CA PHE A 86 7.30 36.40 -3.74
C PHE A 86 6.79 37.84 -3.92
N GLY A 87 5.54 38.13 -3.56
CA GLY A 87 4.99 39.49 -3.61
C GLY A 87 5.68 40.45 -2.64
N LEU A 88 5.97 40.01 -1.42
CA LEU A 88 6.69 40.81 -0.42
C LEU A 88 8.14 41.06 -0.82
N LEU A 89 8.83 40.06 -1.36
CA LEU A 89 10.18 40.22 -1.92
C LEU A 89 10.19 41.19 -3.10
N TRP A 90 9.17 41.15 -3.95
CA TRP A 90 9.05 42.06 -5.09
C TRP A 90 8.76 43.50 -4.67
N LEU A 91 7.94 43.72 -3.64
CA LEU A 91 7.74 45.06 -3.06
C LEU A 91 9.03 45.61 -2.45
N ASN A 92 9.81 44.77 -1.76
CA ASN A 92 11.03 45.19 -1.07
C ASN A 92 12.19 45.52 -2.04
N GLN A 93 12.11 45.12 -3.31
CA GLN A 93 13.06 45.52 -4.36
C GLN A 93 12.65 46.80 -5.12
N ARG A 94 11.43 47.31 -4.88
CA ARG A 94 10.92 48.54 -5.52
C ARG A 94 10.97 49.79 -4.63
N VAL A 95 11.35 49.63 -3.35
CA VAL A 95 11.70 50.73 -2.43
C VAL A 95 13.21 50.89 -2.45
#